data_AF-A0A843WFV5-F1
#
_entry.id   AF-A0A843WFV5-F1
#
_cell.length_a   1.000
_cell.length_b   1.000
_cell.length_c   1.000
_cell.angle_alpha   90.00
_cell.angle_beta   90.00
_cell.angle_gamma   90.00
#
_symmetry.space_group_name_H-M   'P 1'
#
loop_
_entity.id
_entity.type
_entity.pdbx_description
1 polymer ?
#
loop_
_entity_poly.entity_id
_entity_poly.type
_entity_poly.pdbx_seq_one_letter_code
_entity_poly.pdbx_strand_id
1 'polypeptide(L)'
;MHRAGAWICRHGIHGLSGTVFHPETWGRWREKDWRGTWKKSHTATQYWGGGVYGYGKAKRERHQVESSTLAMDDGPEIPPFFICSISLQIMKDPVTVSTGVTYDRDSICRWFSAYGRSTCPVTNQPLADLSLTPNTTLLRLIQSWIADHSPAPRPPAVTPRSAVDVLAVLDLVGELRKPEGQRKAMRRIRALVQEDDDYTACMEEAGVASLVSQLVRGPSSGVSEASAAVGDDPAAMADEATSLLHLISPSSECLKKISECRDGELISALSCVIQRGGYQARIHAALLLRSVFDVVDDRYKADLQLDLFDGVVEILKDQNSHRSATMAALSVLMEVVSYGRNRARAVEAGTVAVLVELLLEDGGDRRKCEMMLAVLELLCQRAEGRSALLEHPAGVASVAEKMLSVSQAATDRAVRVLLPVSRFCGGSGVVEEMMAVGAVAKLCMVVQAGGGRRTREKARQIFATHIKGLPNQADLQRKKHSKTHGEDRQEEAAAAPPALAFPLPN
;
A
#
# COMPACT_ATOMS: atom_id res chain seq x y z
N MET A 1 9.03 -28.18 35.91
CA MET A 1 9.60 -28.35 34.56
C MET A 1 8.96 -29.59 33.93
N HIS A 2 8.61 -29.49 32.64
CA HIS A 2 7.69 -30.35 31.86
C HIS A 2 6.19 -30.20 32.11
N ARG A 3 5.51 -29.54 31.15
CA ARG A 3 4.23 -29.86 30.50
C ARG A 3 3.50 -28.57 30.09
N ALA A 4 3.32 -28.36 28.80
CA ALA A 4 2.26 -27.51 28.27
C ALA A 4 1.86 -28.06 26.89
N GLY A 5 0.60 -28.46 26.77
CA GLY A 5 0.05 -29.05 25.56
C GLY A 5 -1.34 -29.61 25.84
N ALA A 6 -2.33 -28.73 25.83
CA ALA A 6 -3.72 -29.02 25.45
C ALA A 6 -4.58 -27.75 25.64
N TRP A 7 -5.08 -27.20 24.55
CA TRP A 7 -6.46 -26.70 24.49
C TRP A 7 -7.00 -27.02 23.10
N ILE A 8 -8.05 -27.84 23.07
CA ILE A 8 -8.74 -28.36 21.89
C ILE A 8 -10.08 -27.62 21.83
N CYS A 9 -10.41 -27.01 20.68
CA CYS A 9 -11.79 -26.71 20.30
C CYS A 9 -12.22 -27.69 19.21
N ARG A 10 -13.35 -28.37 19.45
CA ARG A 10 -14.11 -29.21 18.52
C ARG A 10 -15.21 -28.40 17.83
N HIS A 11 -15.66 -28.96 16.70
CA HIS A 11 -16.75 -28.57 15.77
C HIS A 11 -16.20 -27.75 14.59
N GLY A 12 -16.18 -28.20 13.33
CA GLY A 12 -16.81 -29.36 12.68
C GLY A 12 -17.74 -28.87 11.58
N ILE A 13 -17.21 -28.58 10.38
CA ILE A 13 -17.97 -28.56 9.12
C ILE A 13 -17.10 -29.17 8.02
N HIS A 14 -17.71 -30.12 7.32
CA HIS A 14 -17.16 -30.95 6.26
C HIS A 14 -16.90 -30.19 4.95
N GLY A 15 -15.84 -30.62 4.25
CA GLY A 15 -15.84 -30.65 2.78
C GLY A 15 -14.84 -29.73 2.11
N LEU A 16 -13.61 -30.21 1.94
CA LEU A 16 -12.94 -30.37 0.63
C LEU A 16 -11.52 -30.94 0.87
N SER A 17 -11.24 -32.03 0.15
CA SER A 17 -9.95 -32.72 -0.01
C SER A 17 -8.77 -31.73 -0.04
N GLY A 18 -7.74 -31.81 0.79
CA GLY A 18 -6.92 -32.99 1.05
C GLY A 18 -5.52 -32.79 0.46
N THR A 19 -4.70 -31.91 1.04
CA THR A 19 -3.24 -31.97 0.98
C THR A 19 -2.67 -31.55 2.33
N VAL A 20 -2.25 -32.54 3.11
CA VAL A 20 -1.52 -32.36 4.37
C VAL A 20 -0.09 -31.98 4.02
N PHE A 21 0.32 -30.75 4.33
CA PHE A 21 1.71 -30.33 4.20
C PHE A 21 2.54 -30.95 5.33
N HIS A 22 3.39 -31.91 4.97
CA HIS A 22 4.39 -32.50 5.87
C HIS A 22 5.66 -31.61 5.90
N PRO A 23 6.33 -31.40 7.05
CA PRO A 23 7.49 -30.51 7.17
C PRO A 23 8.82 -31.02 6.56
N GLU A 24 8.81 -32.10 5.76
CA GLU A 24 10.04 -32.80 5.34
C GLU A 24 10.40 -32.69 3.84
N THR A 25 9.73 -31.83 3.06
CA THR A 25 9.96 -31.76 1.59
C THR A 25 10.84 -30.60 1.10
N TRP A 26 11.48 -29.84 1.98
CA TRP A 26 12.41 -28.77 1.56
C TRP A 26 13.86 -29.24 1.31
N GLY A 27 14.14 -30.54 1.46
CA GLY A 27 15.46 -31.13 1.27
C GLY A 27 15.66 -31.84 -0.07
N ARG A 28 15.44 -31.18 -1.23
CA ARG A 28 15.93 -31.72 -2.53
C ARG A 28 15.97 -30.74 -3.71
N TRP A 29 16.67 -29.61 -3.57
CA TRP A 29 17.21 -28.92 -4.75
C TRP A 29 18.69 -29.27 -4.89
N ARG A 30 18.95 -30.41 -5.54
CA ARG A 30 20.30 -30.86 -5.87
C ARG A 30 20.65 -30.32 -7.26
N GLU A 31 21.47 -29.28 -7.28
CA GLU A 31 22.63 -29.10 -8.18
C GLU A 31 22.66 -29.98 -9.45
N LYS A 32 22.05 -29.51 -10.54
CA LYS A 32 22.39 -29.78 -11.96
C LYS A 32 21.40 -29.04 -12.88
N ASP A 33 21.87 -27.93 -13.46
CA ASP A 33 21.51 -27.36 -14.78
C ASP A 33 21.79 -25.85 -14.88
N TRP A 34 22.98 -25.42 -14.43
CA TRP A 34 23.47 -24.05 -14.68
C TRP A 34 24.73 -23.99 -15.55
N ARG A 35 24.99 -24.98 -16.42
CA ARG A 35 26.06 -24.87 -17.44
C ARG A 35 25.65 -25.42 -18.80
N GLY A 36 25.59 -24.54 -19.80
CA GLY A 36 25.46 -24.80 -21.24
C GLY A 36 24.00 -24.91 -21.69
N THR A 37 23.47 -24.14 -22.64
CA THR A 37 24.07 -23.64 -23.89
C THR A 37 23.33 -22.39 -24.38
N TRP A 38 24.07 -21.30 -24.60
CA TRP A 38 23.69 -20.31 -25.60
C TRP A 38 23.93 -20.93 -26.98
N LYS A 39 22.86 -21.29 -27.69
CA LYS A 39 22.87 -21.46 -29.14
C LYS A 39 21.70 -20.71 -29.73
N LYS A 40 22.07 -19.86 -30.68
CA LYS A 40 21.23 -19.09 -31.60
C LYS A 40 20.28 -20.02 -32.37
N SER A 41 19.05 -19.57 -32.58
CA SER A 41 18.29 -19.84 -33.79
C SER A 41 17.57 -18.56 -34.21
N HIS A 42 18.27 -17.78 -35.05
CA HIS A 42 17.63 -16.98 -36.09
C HIS A 42 17.39 -17.91 -37.29
N THR A 43 16.15 -18.00 -37.72
CA THR A 43 15.73 -18.14 -39.13
C THR A 43 14.47 -17.29 -39.22
N ALA A 44 14.53 -16.07 -39.75
CA ALA A 44 14.66 -15.71 -41.18
C ALA A 44 13.27 -15.50 -41.79
N THR A 45 12.94 -14.50 -42.61
CA THR A 45 13.51 -13.23 -43.06
C THR A 45 12.39 -12.57 -43.91
N GLN A 46 12.33 -11.23 -43.95
CA GLN A 46 11.75 -10.38 -45.02
C GLN A 46 10.20 -10.42 -45.22
N TYR A 47 9.51 -9.28 -45.29
CA TYR A 47 9.71 -8.23 -46.28
C TYR A 47 9.42 -6.81 -45.75
N TRP A 48 10.23 -5.87 -46.25
CA TRP A 48 10.03 -4.42 -46.23
C TRP A 48 8.95 -3.97 -47.21
N GLY A 49 8.39 -2.77 -46.99
CA GLY A 49 7.90 -1.90 -48.08
C GLY A 49 6.57 -1.23 -47.81
N GLY A 50 6.58 0.09 -47.60
CA GLY A 50 5.40 0.91 -47.40
C GLY A 50 4.56 1.14 -48.66
N GLY A 51 3.45 1.88 -48.49
CA GLY A 51 2.60 2.33 -49.59
C GLY A 51 1.23 2.80 -49.12
N VAL A 52 0.98 4.10 -49.29
CA VAL A 52 -0.29 4.82 -49.12
C VAL A 52 -1.17 4.62 -50.38
N TYR A 53 -2.45 5.03 -50.30
CA TYR A 53 -3.57 5.01 -51.28
C TYR A 53 -4.35 3.68 -51.28
N GLY A 54 -5.68 3.60 -51.22
CA GLY A 54 -6.76 4.56 -51.38
C GLY A 54 -7.93 3.84 -52.10
N TYR A 55 -9.15 3.94 -51.55
CA TYR A 55 -10.47 3.64 -52.15
C TYR A 55 -10.80 2.22 -52.68
N GLY A 56 -11.91 1.66 -52.18
CA GLY A 56 -12.61 0.54 -52.82
C GLY A 56 -13.84 0.05 -52.04
N LYS A 57 -15.03 0.50 -52.45
CA LYS A 57 -16.36 0.15 -51.92
C LYS A 57 -16.71 -1.34 -52.06
N ALA A 58 -17.42 -1.92 -51.09
CA ALA A 58 -18.45 -2.96 -51.29
C ALA A 58 -19.37 -2.99 -50.05
N LYS A 59 -20.51 -2.31 -50.06
CA LYS A 59 -21.85 -2.79 -50.47
C LYS A 59 -22.42 -3.95 -49.63
N ARG A 60 -22.85 -3.60 -48.42
CA ARG A 60 -24.22 -3.73 -47.88
C ARG A 60 -25.04 -4.93 -48.37
N GLU A 61 -25.20 -5.92 -47.48
CA GLU A 61 -26.40 -6.75 -47.38
C GLU A 61 -26.96 -6.70 -45.95
N ARG A 62 -28.28 -6.68 -45.89
CA ARG A 62 -29.10 -6.09 -44.83
C ARG A 62 -29.93 -7.23 -44.26
N HIS A 63 -29.62 -7.71 -43.07
CA HIS A 63 -30.52 -8.56 -42.30
C HIS A 63 -30.96 -7.80 -41.04
N GLN A 64 -32.25 -7.45 -41.05
CA GLN A 64 -33.01 -6.96 -39.90
C GLN A 64 -33.07 -8.05 -38.84
N VAL A 65 -32.68 -7.71 -37.62
CA VAL A 65 -33.26 -8.28 -36.42
C VAL A 65 -33.75 -7.09 -35.60
N GLU A 66 -35.05 -7.10 -35.34
CA GLU A 66 -35.81 -6.08 -34.63
C GLU A 66 -35.22 -5.84 -33.24
N SER A 67 -34.63 -4.65 -33.05
CA SER A 67 -34.26 -4.15 -31.73
C SER A 67 -35.37 -3.22 -31.26
N SER A 68 -35.97 -3.62 -30.15
CA SER A 68 -36.87 -2.84 -29.30
C SER A 68 -36.39 -1.39 -29.16
N THR A 69 -37.21 -0.47 -29.66
CA THR A 69 -37.04 0.98 -29.57
C THR A 69 -37.17 1.43 -28.12
N LEU A 70 -36.05 1.56 -27.41
CA LEU A 70 -35.92 2.52 -26.33
C LEU A 70 -35.37 3.79 -26.99
N ALA A 71 -36.21 4.82 -27.08
CA ALA A 71 -35.83 6.13 -27.57
C ALA A 71 -34.63 6.64 -26.75
N MET A 72 -33.47 6.72 -27.40
CA MET A 72 -32.37 7.50 -26.85
C MET A 72 -32.79 8.97 -26.97
N ASP A 73 -32.79 9.62 -25.82
CA ASP A 73 -32.92 11.06 -25.67
C ASP A 73 -31.77 11.71 -26.45
N ASP A 74 -32.05 12.17 -27.67
CA ASP A 74 -31.13 13.01 -28.45
C ASP A 74 -31.05 14.37 -27.74
N GLY A 75 -30.16 14.45 -26.76
CA GLY A 75 -29.77 15.70 -26.13
C GLY A 75 -29.22 16.67 -27.19
N PRO A 76 -29.35 17.98 -26.96
CA PRO A 76 -28.96 18.98 -27.95
C PRO A 76 -27.46 18.90 -28.29
N GLU A 77 -27.16 18.74 -29.58
CA GLU A 77 -25.80 18.63 -30.09
C GLU A 77 -25.02 19.94 -29.83
N ILE A 78 -23.95 19.86 -29.04
CA ILE A 78 -23.16 21.02 -28.62
C ILE A 78 -22.46 21.64 -29.84
N PRO A 79 -22.63 22.94 -30.11
CA PRO A 79 -21.94 23.61 -31.20
C PRO A 79 -20.41 23.46 -31.09
N PRO A 80 -19.71 22.99 -32.14
CA PRO A 80 -18.28 22.66 -32.07
C PRO A 80 -17.37 23.82 -31.64
N PHE A 81 -17.79 25.06 -31.91
CA PHE A 81 -17.05 26.27 -31.54
C PHE A 81 -17.14 26.63 -30.05
N PHE A 82 -17.93 25.91 -29.26
CA PHE A 82 -17.94 25.98 -27.80
C PHE A 82 -16.98 25.01 -27.14
N ILE A 83 -16.43 24.07 -27.91
CA ILE A 83 -15.60 22.98 -27.41
C ILE A 83 -14.13 23.37 -27.49
N CYS A 84 -13.40 23.18 -26.39
CA CYS A 84 -11.96 23.34 -26.37
C CYS A 84 -11.29 22.19 -27.14
N SER A 85 -10.43 22.49 -28.10
CA SER A 85 -9.70 21.50 -28.89
C SER A 85 -8.59 20.76 -28.14
N ILE A 86 -8.26 21.18 -26.90
CA ILE A 86 -7.31 20.47 -26.03
C ILE A 86 -8.05 19.48 -25.11
N SER A 87 -9.10 19.93 -24.42
CA SER A 87 -9.83 19.10 -23.45
C SER A 87 -11.01 18.33 -24.05
N LEU A 88 -11.45 18.71 -25.27
CA LEU A 88 -12.66 18.21 -25.93
C LEU A 88 -13.94 18.40 -25.10
N GLN A 89 -13.95 19.40 -24.19
CA GLN A 89 -15.08 19.79 -23.36
C GLN A 89 -15.53 21.23 -23.66
N ILE A 90 -16.75 21.60 -23.29
CA ILE A 90 -17.23 22.99 -23.37
C ILE A 90 -16.28 23.91 -22.57
N MET A 91 -15.86 25.02 -23.18
CA MET A 91 -14.99 26.01 -22.55
C MET A 91 -15.71 26.71 -21.39
N LYS A 92 -15.10 26.68 -20.19
CA LYS A 92 -15.62 27.37 -19.00
C LYS A 92 -15.10 28.80 -18.92
N ASP A 93 -13.85 28.98 -19.30
CA ASP A 93 -13.18 30.29 -19.37
C ASP A 93 -12.46 30.42 -20.72
N PRO A 94 -13.19 30.82 -21.78
CA PRO A 94 -12.63 30.91 -23.13
C PRO A 94 -11.62 32.06 -23.24
N VAL A 95 -10.38 31.73 -23.56
CA VAL A 95 -9.26 32.65 -23.78
C VAL A 95 -8.66 32.47 -25.16
N THR A 96 -8.36 33.58 -25.83
CA THR A 96 -7.78 33.60 -27.17
C THR A 96 -6.28 33.85 -27.09
N VAL A 97 -5.50 33.01 -27.76
CA VAL A 97 -4.05 33.19 -27.96
C VAL A 97 -3.78 34.08 -29.18
N SER A 98 -2.55 34.56 -29.35
CA SER A 98 -2.18 35.51 -30.44
C SER A 98 -2.46 35.00 -31.86
N THR A 99 -2.62 33.69 -32.08
CA THR A 99 -3.06 33.12 -33.37
C THR A 99 -4.57 33.22 -33.62
N GLY A 100 -5.34 33.83 -32.71
CA GLY A 100 -6.78 34.02 -32.85
C GLY A 100 -7.64 32.78 -32.51
N VAL A 101 -7.03 31.71 -32.00
CA VAL A 101 -7.76 30.49 -31.58
C VAL A 101 -8.12 30.58 -30.10
N THR A 102 -9.34 30.20 -29.75
CA THR A 102 -9.84 30.22 -28.38
C THR A 102 -9.77 28.83 -27.73
N TYR A 103 -9.32 28.78 -26.49
CA TYR A 103 -9.20 27.59 -25.66
C TYR A 103 -9.79 27.84 -24.28
N ASP A 104 -10.02 26.79 -23.52
CA ASP A 104 -10.27 26.92 -22.09
C ASP A 104 -8.97 27.30 -21.36
N ARG A 105 -9.04 28.28 -20.44
CA ARG A 105 -7.87 28.86 -19.75
C ARG A 105 -7.00 27.80 -19.10
N ASP A 106 -7.58 26.87 -18.35
CA ASP A 106 -6.81 25.84 -17.66
C ASP A 106 -6.10 24.91 -18.63
N SER A 107 -6.75 24.63 -19.76
CA SER A 107 -6.23 23.72 -20.78
C SER A 107 -5.02 24.32 -21.52
N ILE A 108 -5.09 25.60 -21.90
CA ILE A 108 -3.97 26.29 -22.56
C ILE A 108 -2.86 26.67 -21.58
N CYS A 109 -3.19 27.00 -20.32
CA CYS A 109 -2.17 27.22 -19.28
C CYS A 109 -1.37 25.95 -18.99
N ARG A 110 -2.02 24.77 -18.93
CA ARG A 110 -1.31 23.48 -18.81
C ARG A 110 -0.44 23.19 -20.04
N TRP A 111 -0.91 23.51 -21.25
CA TRP A 111 -0.13 23.37 -22.48
C TRP A 111 1.20 24.12 -22.42
N PHE A 112 1.19 25.35 -21.90
CA PHE A 112 2.41 26.16 -21.73
C PHE A 112 3.29 25.68 -20.57
N SER A 113 2.70 25.45 -19.39
CA SER A 113 3.46 25.22 -18.15
C SER A 113 3.89 23.77 -17.95
N ALA A 114 3.00 22.80 -18.18
CA ALA A 114 3.25 21.38 -17.90
C ALA A 114 3.95 20.67 -19.07
N TYR A 115 3.62 21.03 -20.30
CA TYR A 115 4.19 20.41 -21.50
C TYR A 115 5.35 21.22 -22.12
N GLY A 116 5.62 22.43 -21.62
CA GLY A 116 6.74 23.27 -22.04
C GLY A 116 6.68 23.72 -23.50
N ARG A 117 5.48 23.81 -24.09
CA ARG A 117 5.28 24.17 -25.51
C ARG A 117 4.94 25.64 -25.65
N SER A 118 5.57 26.34 -26.59
CA SER A 118 5.29 27.75 -26.95
C SER A 118 4.58 27.88 -28.30
N THR A 119 3.83 26.86 -28.70
CA THR A 119 3.12 26.79 -29.98
C THR A 119 1.62 26.72 -29.77
N CYS A 120 0.86 27.23 -30.74
CA CYS A 120 -0.58 27.06 -30.78
C CYS A 120 -0.94 25.58 -31.02
N PRO A 121 -1.76 24.95 -30.15
CA PRO A 121 -2.13 23.53 -30.26
C PRO A 121 -2.80 23.14 -31.58
N VAL A 122 -3.55 24.05 -32.20
CA VAL A 122 -4.34 23.76 -33.42
C VAL A 122 -3.57 24.15 -34.67
N THR A 123 -2.93 25.32 -34.69
CA THR A 123 -2.25 25.81 -35.90
C THR A 123 -0.77 25.39 -35.97
N ASN A 124 -0.22 24.84 -34.89
CA ASN A 124 1.21 24.53 -34.72
C ASN A 124 2.15 25.74 -34.95
N GLN A 125 1.61 26.96 -34.98
CA GLN A 125 2.42 28.17 -35.14
C GLN A 125 3.07 28.56 -33.81
N PRO A 126 4.33 29.04 -33.81
CA PRO A 126 4.96 29.59 -32.62
C PRO A 126 4.22 30.87 -32.18
N LEU A 127 3.91 30.95 -30.90
CA LEU A 127 3.26 32.13 -30.32
C LEU A 127 4.34 33.18 -30.03
N ALA A 128 4.13 34.41 -30.53
CA ALA A 128 5.05 35.52 -30.28
C ALA A 128 5.09 35.91 -28.80
N ASP A 129 3.97 35.71 -28.10
CA ASP A 129 3.78 35.92 -26.68
C ASP A 129 2.78 34.89 -26.11
N LEU A 130 2.90 34.57 -24.82
CA LEU A 130 1.98 33.67 -24.11
C LEU A 130 0.80 34.45 -23.47
N SER A 131 0.49 35.64 -24.01
CA SER A 131 -0.59 36.46 -23.49
C SER A 131 -1.95 35.81 -23.83
N LEU A 132 -2.84 35.79 -22.85
CA LEU A 132 -4.17 35.20 -22.97
C LEU A 132 -5.20 36.32 -22.92
N THR A 133 -5.89 36.55 -24.03
CA THR A 133 -6.96 37.56 -24.11
C THR A 133 -8.29 36.90 -23.78
N PRO A 134 -9.02 37.30 -22.72
CA PRO A 134 -10.34 36.73 -22.42
C PRO A 134 -11.33 36.95 -23.57
N ASN A 135 -12.02 35.90 -24.01
CA ASN A 135 -13.07 35.98 -25.03
C ASN A 135 -14.46 36.02 -24.35
N THR A 136 -14.78 37.19 -23.78
CA THR A 136 -16.02 37.41 -23.03
C THR A 136 -17.28 37.27 -23.89
N THR A 137 -17.19 37.57 -25.19
CA THR A 137 -18.28 37.35 -26.15
C THR A 137 -18.61 35.87 -26.30
N LEU A 138 -17.60 35.01 -26.49
CA LEU A 138 -17.80 33.57 -26.58
C LEU A 138 -18.32 32.99 -25.27
N LEU A 139 -17.81 33.48 -24.13
CA LEU A 139 -18.32 33.08 -22.81
C LEU A 139 -19.82 33.35 -22.68
N ARG A 140 -20.30 34.54 -23.08
CA ARG A 140 -21.73 34.88 -23.05
C ARG A 140 -22.57 33.99 -23.97
N LEU A 141 -22.04 33.67 -25.16
CA LEU A 141 -22.73 32.78 -26.12
C LEU A 141 -22.83 31.35 -25.58
N ILE A 142 -21.76 30.83 -24.98
CA ILE A 142 -21.74 29.52 -24.33
C ILE A 142 -22.76 29.48 -23.18
N GLN A 143 -22.77 30.51 -22.33
CA GLN A 143 -23.71 30.61 -21.21
C GLN A 143 -25.17 30.67 -21.66
N SER A 144 -25.46 31.46 -22.71
CA SER A 144 -26.81 31.52 -23.31
C SER A 144 -27.22 30.15 -23.85
N TRP A 145 -26.32 29.48 -24.59
CA TRP A 145 -26.61 28.18 -25.17
C TRP A 145 -26.86 27.12 -24.09
N ILE A 146 -26.07 27.09 -23.02
CA ILE A 146 -26.29 26.20 -21.86
C ILE A 146 -27.64 26.48 -21.20
N ALA A 147 -28.03 27.75 -21.07
CA ALA A 147 -29.32 28.12 -20.48
C ALA A 147 -30.52 27.67 -21.34
N ASP A 148 -30.39 27.74 -22.67
CA ASP A 148 -31.44 27.36 -23.62
C ASP A 148 -31.56 25.83 -23.83
N HIS A 149 -30.49 25.08 -23.55
CA HIS A 149 -30.38 23.65 -23.88
C HIS A 149 -30.18 22.74 -22.65
N SER A 150 -30.16 23.31 -21.45
CA SER A 150 -30.28 22.52 -20.21
C SER A 150 -31.76 22.23 -19.95
N PRO A 151 -32.14 21.00 -19.55
CA PRO A 151 -33.51 20.73 -19.10
C PRO A 151 -33.85 21.74 -17.99
N ALA A 152 -34.94 22.47 -18.21
CA ALA A 152 -35.28 23.70 -17.50
C ALA A 152 -34.99 23.62 -15.99
N PRO A 153 -34.27 24.60 -15.42
CA PRO A 153 -34.31 24.83 -13.99
C PRO A 153 -35.77 25.20 -13.65
N ARG A 154 -36.37 24.49 -12.70
CA ARG A 154 -37.61 24.95 -12.07
C ARG A 154 -37.46 26.44 -11.70
N PRO A 155 -38.54 27.25 -11.81
CA PRO A 155 -38.48 28.66 -11.47
C PRO A 155 -37.85 28.82 -10.07
N PRO A 156 -37.09 29.90 -9.82
CA PRO A 156 -36.52 30.13 -8.51
C PRO A 156 -37.69 30.40 -7.57
N ALA A 157 -38.18 29.34 -6.92
CA ALA A 157 -38.66 29.50 -5.58
C ALA A 157 -37.54 30.24 -4.86
N VAL A 158 -37.86 31.39 -4.27
CA VAL A 158 -37.07 31.91 -3.17
C VAL A 158 -37.23 30.90 -2.02
N THR A 159 -36.65 29.72 -2.19
CA THR A 159 -36.11 28.96 -1.09
C THR A 159 -34.71 29.51 -0.95
N PRO A 160 -34.37 30.10 0.21
CA PRO A 160 -33.01 30.53 0.46
C PRO A 160 -32.07 29.38 0.11
N ARG A 161 -30.85 29.70 -0.37
CA ARG A 161 -29.67 28.83 -0.29
C ARG A 161 -29.88 27.85 0.85
N SER A 162 -29.76 26.54 0.64
CA SER A 162 -29.95 25.52 1.66
C SER A 162 -29.15 25.87 2.92
N ALA A 163 -29.72 26.75 3.73
CA ALA A 163 -29.47 26.84 5.12
C ALA A 163 -29.99 25.48 5.52
N VAL A 164 -29.06 24.60 5.88
CA VAL A 164 -29.37 23.80 7.04
C VAL A 164 -30.07 24.74 8.00
N ASP A 165 -31.32 24.45 8.34
CA ASP A 165 -31.95 25.18 9.41
C ASP A 165 -30.95 25.08 10.56
N VAL A 166 -30.30 26.20 10.92
CA VAL A 166 -29.23 26.18 11.92
C VAL A 166 -29.78 25.53 13.19
N LEU A 167 -31.10 25.68 13.40
CA LEU A 167 -31.89 24.97 14.38
C LEU A 167 -31.87 23.45 14.19
N ALA A 168 -32.04 22.91 12.97
CA ALA A 168 -31.95 21.47 12.71
C ALA A 168 -30.55 20.88 13.00
N VAL A 169 -29.45 21.60 12.70
CA VAL A 169 -28.10 21.14 13.10
C VAL A 169 -27.89 21.26 14.60
N LEU A 170 -28.37 22.34 15.23
CA LEU A 170 -28.33 22.48 16.68
C LEU A 170 -29.17 21.41 17.38
N ASP A 171 -30.31 21.01 16.81
CA ASP A 171 -31.15 19.92 17.28
C ASP A 171 -30.42 18.59 17.16
N LEU A 172 -29.75 18.32 16.04
CA LEU A 172 -28.90 17.12 15.87
C LEU A 172 -27.76 17.09 16.88
N VAL A 173 -27.10 18.23 17.11
CA VAL A 173 -26.06 18.38 18.14
C VAL A 173 -26.64 18.14 19.54
N GLY A 174 -27.86 18.61 19.80
CA GLY A 174 -28.61 18.35 21.03
C GLY A 174 -28.99 16.87 21.20
N GLU A 175 -29.42 16.20 20.13
CA GLU A 175 -29.69 14.76 20.10
C GLU A 175 -28.41 13.94 20.33
N LEU A 176 -27.27 14.36 19.75
CA LEU A 176 -25.98 13.66 19.87
C LEU A 176 -25.42 13.69 21.29
N ARG A 177 -25.75 14.72 22.09
CA ARG A 177 -25.39 14.80 23.51
C ARG A 177 -26.19 13.84 24.39
N LYS A 178 -27.34 13.34 23.92
CA LYS A 178 -28.21 12.44 24.69
C LYS A 178 -27.93 10.99 24.27
N PRO A 179 -27.64 10.07 25.20
CA PRO A 179 -27.30 8.69 24.86
C PRO A 179 -28.38 7.99 24.00
N GLU A 180 -29.66 8.22 24.32
CA GLU A 180 -30.81 7.66 23.59
C GLU A 180 -30.93 8.17 22.14
N GLY A 181 -30.41 9.38 21.86
CA GLY A 181 -30.51 10.04 20.56
C GLY A 181 -29.31 9.84 19.64
N GLN A 182 -28.17 9.38 20.18
CA GLN A 182 -26.88 9.38 19.48
C GLN A 182 -26.92 8.67 18.14
N ARG A 183 -27.44 7.44 18.07
CA ARG A 183 -27.51 6.71 16.80
C ARG A 183 -28.43 7.39 15.79
N LYS A 184 -29.60 7.83 16.22
CA LYS A 184 -30.56 8.50 15.34
C LYS A 184 -29.94 9.77 14.75
N ALA A 185 -29.26 10.55 15.59
CA ALA A 185 -28.53 11.74 15.17
C ALA A 185 -27.40 11.38 14.18
N MET A 186 -26.54 10.40 14.49
CA MET A 186 -25.46 9.97 13.60
C MET A 186 -25.95 9.50 12.22
N ARG A 187 -27.03 8.72 12.17
CA ARG A 187 -27.65 8.30 10.89
C ARG A 187 -28.17 9.48 10.08
N ARG A 188 -28.77 10.47 10.75
CA ARG A 188 -29.30 11.65 10.08
C ARG A 188 -28.19 12.60 9.60
N ILE A 189 -27.14 12.78 10.40
CA ILE A 189 -25.92 13.51 9.98
C ILE A 189 -25.28 12.82 8.78
N ARG A 190 -25.17 11.48 8.80
CA ARG A 190 -24.65 10.71 7.66
C ARG A 190 -25.45 10.96 6.39
N ALA A 191 -26.79 10.93 6.47
CA ALA A 191 -27.66 11.18 5.33
C ALA A 191 -27.43 12.58 4.76
N LEU A 192 -27.37 13.60 5.62
CA LEU A 192 -27.09 14.98 5.19
C LEU A 192 -25.74 15.08 4.49
N VAL A 193 -24.66 14.63 5.12
CA VAL A 193 -23.30 14.73 4.54
C VAL A 193 -23.15 13.96 3.22
N GLN A 194 -23.94 12.91 3.00
CA GLN A 194 -23.92 12.17 1.72
C GLN A 194 -24.73 12.84 0.60
N GLU A 195 -25.66 13.73 0.95
CA GLU A 195 -26.46 14.48 -0.03
C GLU A 195 -25.71 15.69 -0.58
N ASP A 196 -24.93 16.39 0.25
CA ASP A 196 -24.19 17.59 -0.14
C ASP A 196 -22.88 17.74 0.67
N ASP A 197 -21.77 17.96 -0.04
CA ASP A 197 -20.45 18.16 0.57
C ASP A 197 -20.41 19.47 1.37
N ASP A 198 -21.25 20.47 1.06
CA ASP A 198 -21.35 21.74 1.80
C ASP A 198 -21.75 21.52 3.27
N TYR A 199 -22.42 20.40 3.58
CA TYR A 199 -22.76 20.06 4.96
C TYR A 199 -21.55 19.68 5.80
N THR A 200 -20.43 19.21 5.23
CA THR A 200 -19.23 18.85 6.01
C THR A 200 -18.66 20.03 6.78
N ALA A 201 -18.55 21.20 6.13
CA ALA A 201 -18.09 22.44 6.74
C ALA A 201 -19.03 22.91 7.85
N CYS A 202 -20.35 22.86 7.60
CA CYS A 202 -21.36 23.22 8.60
C CYS A 202 -21.30 22.31 9.84
N MET A 203 -21.10 21.00 9.64
CA MET A 203 -20.97 20.04 10.75
C MET A 203 -19.70 20.29 11.58
N GLU A 204 -18.61 20.71 10.92
CA GLU A 204 -17.38 21.10 11.62
C GLU A 204 -17.58 22.37 12.46
N GLU A 205 -18.17 23.42 11.89
CA GLU A 205 -18.49 24.68 12.60
C GLU A 205 -19.43 24.45 13.79
N ALA A 206 -20.38 23.54 13.66
CA ALA A 206 -21.29 23.14 14.72
C ALA A 206 -20.65 22.26 15.82
N GLY A 207 -19.38 21.86 15.65
CA GLY A 207 -18.64 21.05 16.62
C GLY A 207 -19.02 19.57 16.63
N VAL A 208 -19.66 19.06 15.57
CA VAL A 208 -20.10 17.65 15.46
C VAL A 208 -18.89 16.72 15.52
N ALA A 209 -17.79 17.04 14.83
CA ALA A 209 -16.57 16.22 14.85
C ALA A 209 -16.03 16.01 16.28
N SER A 210 -16.09 17.06 17.13
CA SER A 210 -15.67 16.95 18.54
C SER A 210 -16.58 16.03 19.34
N LEU A 211 -17.90 16.12 19.15
CA LEU A 211 -18.86 15.23 19.82
C LEU A 211 -18.73 13.78 19.35
N VAL A 212 -18.62 13.55 18.04
CA VAL A 212 -18.42 12.21 17.48
C VAL A 212 -17.09 11.62 17.99
N SER A 213 -16.02 12.42 18.13
CA SER A 213 -14.75 11.96 18.72
C SER A 213 -14.90 11.51 20.18
N GLN A 214 -15.86 12.06 20.93
CA GLN A 214 -16.17 11.62 22.30
C GLN A 214 -16.87 10.27 22.28
N LEU A 215 -17.77 10.05 21.31
CA LEU A 215 -18.44 8.76 21.14
C LEU A 215 -17.47 7.65 20.75
N VAL A 216 -16.48 7.93 19.90
CA VAL A 216 -15.41 6.97 19.55
C VAL A 216 -14.62 6.56 20.80
N ARG A 217 -14.31 7.51 21.70
CA ARG A 217 -13.58 7.24 22.96
C ARG A 217 -14.37 6.42 23.98
N GLY A 218 -15.69 6.38 23.85
CA GLY A 218 -16.58 5.76 24.83
C GLY A 218 -16.72 6.60 26.11
N PRO A 219 -17.56 6.14 27.07
CA PRO A 219 -17.72 6.83 28.35
C PRO A 219 -16.38 6.86 29.09
N SER A 220 -15.94 8.05 29.49
CA SER A 220 -14.75 8.22 30.34
C SER A 220 -14.89 7.33 31.56
N SER A 221 -13.93 6.44 31.76
CA SER A 221 -13.81 5.54 32.91
C SER A 221 -14.03 6.32 34.21
N GLY A 222 -15.23 6.22 34.77
CA GLY A 222 -15.56 7.05 35.93
C GLY A 222 -16.99 7.04 36.44
N VAL A 223 -17.98 6.38 35.83
CA VAL A 223 -19.26 6.09 36.51
C VAL A 223 -19.99 4.88 35.91
N SER A 224 -20.26 3.89 36.78
CA SER A 224 -21.31 2.87 36.74
C SER A 224 -21.48 1.94 35.53
N GLU A 225 -21.03 0.69 35.72
CA GLU A 225 -21.55 -0.54 35.09
C GLU A 225 -23.03 -0.85 35.46
N ALA A 226 -23.83 0.15 35.81
CA ALA A 226 -25.16 -0.03 36.37
C ALA A 226 -26.26 0.68 35.55
N SER A 227 -26.26 0.48 34.23
CA SER A 227 -27.51 0.52 33.44
C SER A 227 -27.37 -0.25 32.12
N ALA A 228 -26.99 -1.52 32.21
CA ALA A 228 -27.22 -2.46 31.11
C ALA A 228 -28.72 -2.82 31.07
N ALA A 229 -29.54 -1.89 30.60
CA ALA A 229 -30.94 -2.15 30.29
C ALA A 229 -31.27 -1.47 28.95
N VAL A 230 -31.32 -2.30 27.90
CA VAL A 230 -31.79 -1.96 26.55
C VAL A 230 -31.05 -0.78 25.92
N GLY A 231 -29.75 -0.93 25.73
CA GLY A 231 -28.90 0.06 25.06
C GLY A 231 -27.83 -0.66 24.27
N ASP A 232 -27.51 -0.13 23.10
CA ASP A 232 -26.71 -0.79 22.08
C ASP A 232 -25.30 -1.24 22.48
N ASP A 233 -24.76 -2.20 21.71
CA ASP A 233 -23.38 -2.65 21.84
C ASP A 233 -22.41 -1.45 21.72
N PRO A 234 -21.64 -1.13 22.79
CA PRO A 234 -20.71 0.00 22.78
C PRO A 234 -19.66 -0.10 21.67
N ALA A 235 -19.30 -1.32 21.24
CA ALA A 235 -18.40 -1.52 20.10
C ALA A 235 -19.05 -1.07 18.79
N ALA A 236 -20.32 -1.43 18.56
CA ALA A 236 -21.06 -1.01 17.37
C ALA A 236 -21.26 0.52 17.31
N MET A 237 -21.41 1.17 18.47
CA MET A 237 -21.48 2.64 18.56
C MET A 237 -20.14 3.30 18.19
N ALA A 238 -19.02 2.77 18.68
CA ALA A 238 -17.69 3.26 18.32
C ALA A 238 -17.39 3.07 16.82
N ASP A 239 -17.81 1.94 16.24
CA ASP A 239 -17.69 1.66 14.80
C ASP A 239 -18.47 2.66 13.94
N GLU A 240 -19.72 2.94 14.31
CA GLU A 240 -20.57 3.90 13.61
C GLU A 240 -20.01 5.32 13.73
N ALA A 241 -19.59 5.71 14.94
CA ALA A 241 -18.97 7.02 15.20
C ALA A 241 -17.65 7.18 14.44
N THR A 242 -16.80 6.16 14.39
CA THR A 242 -15.55 6.16 13.61
C THR A 242 -15.83 6.38 12.13
N SER A 243 -16.81 5.65 11.60
CA SER A 243 -17.21 5.75 10.20
C SER A 243 -17.82 7.12 9.87
N LEU A 244 -18.51 7.74 10.83
CA LEU A 244 -19.06 9.09 10.67
C LEU A 244 -17.97 10.16 10.75
N LEU A 245 -17.02 10.03 11.68
CA LEU A 245 -15.89 10.96 11.81
C LEU A 245 -15.03 10.95 10.54
N HIS A 246 -14.83 9.78 9.94
CA HIS A 246 -14.16 9.66 8.64
C HIS A 246 -14.96 10.35 7.52
N LEU A 247 -16.28 10.16 7.49
CA LEU A 247 -17.15 10.78 6.49
C LEU A 247 -17.15 12.31 6.60
N ILE A 248 -17.21 12.88 7.81
CA ILE A 248 -17.15 14.33 8.04
C ILE A 248 -15.81 14.91 7.57
N SER A 249 -14.73 14.11 7.58
CA SER A 249 -13.39 14.52 7.13
C SER A 249 -12.95 15.86 7.73
N PRO A 250 -12.86 15.95 9.08
CA PRO A 250 -12.56 17.21 9.76
C PRO A 250 -11.25 17.83 9.26
N SER A 251 -11.20 19.17 9.25
CA SER A 251 -9.99 19.92 8.90
C SER A 251 -8.78 19.49 9.73
N SER A 252 -7.57 19.74 9.21
CA SER A 252 -6.33 19.42 9.93
C SER A 252 -6.23 20.09 11.30
N GLU A 253 -6.76 21.31 11.44
CA GLU A 253 -6.78 22.04 12.71
C GLU A 253 -7.75 21.41 13.71
N CYS A 254 -8.97 21.06 13.27
CA CYS A 254 -9.95 20.38 14.10
C CYS A 254 -9.47 18.99 14.51
N LEU A 255 -8.93 18.22 13.55
CA LEU A 255 -8.39 16.89 13.77
C LEU A 255 -7.24 16.91 14.78
N LYS A 256 -6.34 17.89 14.70
CA LYS A 256 -5.27 18.09 15.70
C LYS A 256 -5.86 18.36 17.09
N LYS A 257 -6.80 19.30 17.21
CA LYS A 257 -7.43 19.64 18.51
C LYS A 257 -8.11 18.44 19.16
N ILE A 258 -8.89 17.65 18.40
CA ILE A 258 -9.63 16.50 18.97
C ILE A 258 -8.72 15.31 19.28
N SER A 259 -7.61 15.14 18.56
CA SER A 259 -6.67 14.03 18.76
C SER A 259 -5.71 14.27 19.91
N GLU A 260 -5.25 15.50 20.13
CA GLU A 260 -4.38 15.84 21.27
C GLU A 260 -5.18 16.05 22.57
N CYS A 261 -6.51 16.15 22.47
CA CYS A 261 -7.42 16.24 23.61
C CYS A 261 -7.30 15.00 24.51
N ARG A 262 -7.29 15.22 25.83
CA ARG A 262 -7.15 14.16 26.85
C ARG A 262 -5.99 13.22 26.57
N ASP A 263 -4.84 13.80 26.22
CA ASP A 263 -3.58 13.07 26.05
C ASP A 263 -3.63 11.91 25.04
N GLY A 264 -4.32 12.09 23.90
CA GLY A 264 -4.33 11.08 22.84
C GLY A 264 -5.34 9.96 23.03
N GLU A 265 -6.36 10.14 23.88
CA GLU A 265 -7.44 9.14 24.06
C GLU A 265 -8.10 8.74 22.73
N LEU A 266 -8.25 9.66 21.76
CA LEU A 266 -8.80 9.33 20.44
C LEU A 266 -7.91 8.34 19.67
N ILE A 267 -6.59 8.48 19.75
CA ILE A 267 -5.63 7.56 19.10
C ILE A 267 -5.77 6.17 19.73
N SER A 268 -5.90 6.10 21.06
CA SER A 268 -6.11 4.85 21.78
C SER A 268 -7.43 4.19 21.40
N ALA A 269 -8.51 4.97 21.29
CA ALA A 269 -9.82 4.48 20.90
C ALA A 269 -9.84 3.95 19.45
N LEU A 270 -9.24 4.69 18.50
CA LEU A 270 -9.10 4.24 17.12
C LEU A 270 -8.22 2.97 17.02
N SER A 271 -7.20 2.84 17.87
CA SER A 271 -6.40 1.62 17.95
C SER A 271 -7.24 0.41 18.39
N CYS A 272 -8.14 0.60 19.35
CA CYS A 272 -9.09 -0.44 19.77
C CYS A 272 -10.08 -0.79 18.64
N VAL A 273 -10.58 0.19 17.89
CA VAL A 273 -11.45 -0.05 16.72
C VAL A 273 -10.72 -0.83 15.63
N ILE A 274 -9.43 -0.56 15.39
CA ILE A 274 -8.60 -1.34 14.44
C ILE A 274 -8.45 -2.80 14.88
N GLN A 275 -8.34 -3.06 16.18
CA GLN A 275 -8.17 -4.41 16.73
C GLN A 275 -9.50 -5.19 16.79
N ARG A 276 -10.63 -4.56 17.12
CA ARG A 276 -11.87 -5.28 17.48
C ARG A 276 -13.12 -4.86 16.70
N GLY A 277 -13.04 -3.78 15.93
CA GLY A 277 -14.19 -3.24 15.20
C GLY A 277 -14.59 -4.08 14.00
N GLY A 278 -15.76 -3.79 13.44
CA GLY A 278 -16.18 -4.37 12.17
C GLY A 278 -15.26 -3.99 11.01
N TYR A 279 -15.26 -4.79 9.94
CA TYR A 279 -14.37 -4.61 8.79
C TYR A 279 -14.32 -3.18 8.25
N GLN A 280 -15.47 -2.52 8.04
CA GLN A 280 -15.52 -1.13 7.55
C GLN A 280 -14.97 -0.13 8.57
N ALA A 281 -15.27 -0.32 9.86
CA ALA A 281 -14.81 0.55 10.92
C ALA A 281 -13.28 0.49 11.08
N ARG A 282 -12.68 -0.71 10.95
CA ARG A 282 -11.22 -0.90 10.95
C ARG A 282 -10.53 -0.12 9.85
N ILE A 283 -11.10 -0.12 8.63
CA ILE A 283 -10.57 0.64 7.49
C ILE A 283 -10.69 2.15 7.75
N HIS A 284 -11.86 2.63 8.18
CA HIS A 284 -12.06 4.05 8.50
C HIS A 284 -11.16 4.52 9.64
N ALA A 285 -10.96 3.68 10.67
CA ALA A 285 -10.05 3.97 11.77
C ALA A 285 -8.59 4.06 11.29
N ALA A 286 -8.14 3.15 10.42
CA ALA A 286 -6.79 3.21 9.84
C ALA A 286 -6.59 4.46 8.97
N LEU A 287 -7.59 4.84 8.17
CA LEU A 287 -7.55 6.07 7.37
C LEU A 287 -7.55 7.33 8.24
N LEU A 288 -8.35 7.35 9.31
CA LEU A 288 -8.34 8.43 10.29
C LEU A 288 -7.02 8.51 11.03
N LEU A 289 -6.45 7.41 11.51
CA LEU A 289 -5.14 7.40 12.17
C LEU A 289 -4.04 7.93 11.27
N ARG A 290 -4.06 7.61 9.97
CA ARG A 290 -3.14 8.22 9.01
C ARG A 290 -3.27 9.74 9.03
N SER A 291 -4.48 10.27 8.87
CA SER A 291 -4.72 11.71 8.89
C SER A 291 -4.38 12.35 10.24
N VAL A 292 -4.62 11.65 11.36
CA VAL A 292 -4.28 12.10 12.71
C VAL A 292 -2.76 12.20 12.85
N PHE A 293 -2.02 11.17 12.43
CA PHE A 293 -0.56 11.21 12.48
C PHE A 293 0.04 12.25 11.54
N ASP A 294 -0.64 12.69 10.49
CA ASP A 294 -0.15 13.81 9.67
C ASP A 294 -0.16 15.17 10.44
N VAL A 295 -0.98 15.32 11.50
CA VAL A 295 -1.22 16.62 12.16
C VAL A 295 -0.77 16.69 13.62
N VAL A 296 -0.72 15.57 14.36
CA VAL A 296 -0.34 15.56 15.78
C VAL A 296 1.15 15.69 15.99
N ASP A 297 1.52 16.23 17.15
CA ASP A 297 2.92 16.30 17.58
C ASP A 297 3.54 14.89 17.76
N ASP A 298 4.85 14.76 17.52
CA ASP A 298 5.60 13.49 17.56
C ASP A 298 5.48 12.72 18.89
N ARG A 299 5.16 13.42 20.00
CA ARG A 299 4.92 12.78 21.31
C ARG A 299 3.81 11.73 21.27
N TYR A 300 2.79 11.94 20.44
CA TYR A 300 1.66 11.02 20.29
C TYR A 300 1.95 9.87 19.33
N LYS A 301 3.07 9.94 18.60
CA LYS A 301 3.51 8.91 17.66
C LYS A 301 4.56 8.00 18.27
N ALA A 302 5.31 8.46 19.28
CA ALA A 302 6.53 7.79 19.73
C ALA A 302 6.34 6.51 20.54
N ASP A 303 5.17 6.33 21.19
CA ASP A 303 4.92 5.24 22.15
C ASP A 303 3.47 4.72 22.06
N LEU A 304 3.17 3.97 21.00
CA LEU A 304 1.82 3.48 20.71
C LEU A 304 1.56 2.06 21.22
N GLN A 305 0.40 1.78 21.79
CA GLN A 305 0.05 0.47 22.37
C GLN A 305 0.19 -0.70 21.39
N LEU A 306 0.46 -1.90 21.92
CA LEU A 306 0.62 -3.12 21.12
C LEU A 306 -0.65 -3.45 20.31
N ASP A 307 -1.83 -3.16 20.88
CA ASP A 307 -3.14 -3.40 20.26
C ASP A 307 -3.28 -2.75 18.87
N LEU A 308 -2.66 -1.58 18.64
CA LEU A 308 -2.65 -0.95 17.32
C LEU A 308 -1.95 -1.85 16.30
N PHE A 309 -0.79 -2.40 16.66
CA PHE A 309 0.01 -3.24 15.77
C PHE A 309 -0.67 -4.58 15.53
N ASP A 310 -1.25 -5.20 16.56
CA ASP A 310 -2.03 -6.43 16.41
C ASP A 310 -3.19 -6.23 15.43
N GLY A 311 -3.99 -5.18 15.63
CA GLY A 311 -5.13 -4.91 14.74
C GLY A 311 -4.70 -4.55 13.31
N VAL A 312 -3.58 -3.82 13.13
CA VAL A 312 -3.01 -3.55 11.80
C VAL A 312 -2.53 -4.83 11.13
N VAL A 313 -1.86 -5.72 11.87
CA VAL A 313 -1.41 -7.02 11.37
C VAL A 313 -2.59 -7.89 10.94
N GLU A 314 -3.69 -7.88 11.70
CA GLU A 314 -4.92 -8.55 11.30
C GLU A 314 -5.53 -7.96 10.02
N ILE A 315 -5.55 -6.63 9.84
CA ILE A 315 -6.01 -6.01 8.58
C ILE A 315 -5.16 -6.50 7.41
N LEU A 316 -3.84 -6.63 7.62
CA LEU A 316 -2.92 -7.12 6.60
C LEU A 316 -3.10 -8.62 6.30
N LYS A 317 -3.44 -9.44 7.30
CA LYS A 317 -3.71 -10.88 7.12
C LYS A 317 -5.04 -11.16 6.44
N ASP A 318 -6.03 -10.29 6.60
CA ASP A 318 -7.33 -10.46 5.97
C ASP A 318 -7.18 -10.36 4.43
N GLN A 319 -7.06 -11.50 3.74
CA GLN A 319 -6.90 -11.59 2.27
C GLN A 319 -8.11 -11.07 1.49
N ASN A 320 -9.24 -10.83 2.17
CA ASN A 320 -10.43 -10.15 1.61
C ASN A 320 -10.33 -8.61 1.67
N SER A 321 -9.24 -8.08 2.22
CA SER A 321 -9.02 -6.65 2.36
C SER A 321 -8.94 -5.96 1.01
N HIS A 322 -9.83 -4.99 0.78
CA HIS A 322 -9.72 -4.07 -0.34
C HIS A 322 -8.32 -3.45 -0.34
N ARG A 323 -7.79 -3.18 -1.55
CA ARG A 323 -6.51 -2.47 -1.73
C ARG A 323 -6.37 -1.22 -0.84
N SER A 324 -7.46 -0.50 -0.59
CA SER A 324 -7.49 0.67 0.31
C SER A 324 -7.14 0.32 1.76
N ALA A 325 -7.61 -0.80 2.28
CA ALA A 325 -7.35 -1.25 3.64
C ALA A 325 -5.86 -1.59 3.84
N THR A 326 -5.28 -2.40 2.94
CA THR A 326 -3.84 -2.71 2.95
C THR A 326 -3.00 -1.44 2.86
N MET A 327 -3.35 -0.53 1.95
CA MET A 327 -2.62 0.73 1.78
C MET A 327 -2.74 1.65 3.00
N ALA A 328 -3.91 1.69 3.66
CA ALA A 328 -4.10 2.44 4.90
C ALA A 328 -3.25 1.87 6.03
N ALA A 329 -3.30 0.55 6.24
CA ALA A 329 -2.48 -0.17 7.21
C ALA A 329 -0.97 0.06 6.98
N LEU A 330 -0.49 -0.08 5.75
CA LEU A 330 0.91 0.19 5.41
C LEU A 330 1.31 1.66 5.60
N SER A 331 0.38 2.61 5.37
CA SER A 331 0.64 4.04 5.59
C SER A 331 0.78 4.34 7.08
N VAL A 332 -0.11 3.78 7.91
CA VAL A 332 -0.02 3.88 9.37
C VAL A 332 1.31 3.30 9.85
N LEU A 333 1.67 2.09 9.42
CA LEU A 333 2.96 1.47 9.77
C LEU A 333 4.14 2.36 9.38
N MET A 334 4.19 2.87 8.15
CA MET A 334 5.29 3.73 7.69
C MET A 334 5.51 4.93 8.59
N GLU A 335 4.44 5.57 9.06
CA GLU A 335 4.51 6.75 9.92
C GLU A 335 5.01 6.37 11.32
N VAL A 336 4.44 5.32 11.92
CA VAL A 336 4.70 4.98 13.33
C VAL A 336 5.98 4.18 13.54
N VAL A 337 6.42 3.36 12.58
CA VAL A 337 7.66 2.56 12.71
C VAL A 337 8.93 3.39 12.45
N SER A 338 8.78 4.68 12.13
CA SER A 338 9.89 5.62 12.18
C SER A 338 10.45 5.76 13.61
N TYR A 339 9.64 5.49 14.64
CA TYR A 339 9.99 5.54 16.06
C TYR A 339 10.50 4.20 16.60
N GLY A 340 11.58 4.23 17.39
CA GLY A 340 12.28 3.02 17.84
C GLY A 340 11.44 2.06 18.70
N ARG A 341 10.62 2.57 19.64
CA ARG A 341 9.76 1.73 20.51
C ARG A 341 8.69 1.00 19.71
N ASN A 342 8.06 1.71 18.77
CA ASN A 342 7.06 1.16 17.87
C ASN A 342 7.63 0.07 16.96
N ARG A 343 8.89 0.16 16.52
CA ARG A 343 9.53 -0.93 15.75
C ARG A 343 9.54 -2.23 16.52
N ALA A 344 9.84 -2.19 17.82
CA ALA A 344 9.86 -3.39 18.64
C ALA A 344 8.45 -4.00 18.77
N ARG A 345 7.45 -3.17 19.07
CA ARG A 345 6.04 -3.61 19.15
C ARG A 345 5.49 -4.14 17.82
N ALA A 346 5.83 -3.50 16.70
CA ALA A 346 5.45 -3.98 15.37
C ALA A 346 6.06 -5.36 15.06
N VAL A 347 7.32 -5.59 15.44
CA VAL A 347 7.96 -6.91 15.28
C VAL A 347 7.29 -7.94 16.20
N GLU A 348 7.02 -7.59 17.45
CA GLU A 348 6.34 -8.45 18.44
C GLU A 348 4.94 -8.87 17.97
N ALA A 349 4.17 -7.96 17.36
CA ALA A 349 2.87 -8.25 16.75
C ALA A 349 2.96 -9.14 15.49
N GLY A 350 4.16 -9.50 15.02
CA GLY A 350 4.35 -10.37 13.85
C GLY A 350 4.28 -9.65 12.51
N THR A 351 4.46 -8.32 12.47
CA THR A 351 4.40 -7.53 11.22
C THR A 351 5.38 -8.05 10.16
N VAL A 352 6.58 -8.50 10.56
CA VAL A 352 7.60 -8.99 9.61
C VAL A 352 7.10 -10.24 8.86
N ALA A 353 6.52 -11.21 9.56
CA ALA A 353 6.04 -12.45 8.96
C ALA A 353 4.92 -12.15 7.95
N VAL A 354 3.94 -11.34 8.33
CA VAL A 354 2.82 -10.98 7.44
C VAL A 354 3.27 -10.22 6.19
N LEU A 355 4.23 -9.30 6.33
CA LEU A 355 4.77 -8.60 5.16
C LEU A 355 5.53 -9.55 4.21
N VAL A 356 6.20 -10.57 4.74
CA VAL A 356 6.86 -11.60 3.91
C VAL A 356 5.84 -12.43 3.16
N GLU A 357 4.78 -12.90 3.83
CA GLU A 357 3.68 -13.65 3.21
C GLU A 357 3.01 -12.82 2.10
N LEU A 358 2.64 -11.57 2.40
CA LEU A 358 2.03 -10.67 1.42
C LEU A 358 2.95 -10.37 0.23
N LEU A 359 4.26 -10.25 0.43
CA LEU A 359 5.20 -10.08 -0.68
C LEU A 359 5.22 -11.30 -1.61
N LEU A 360 5.01 -12.51 -1.10
CA LEU A 360 4.96 -13.73 -1.92
C LEU A 360 3.65 -13.81 -2.73
N GLU A 361 2.54 -13.37 -2.13
CA GLU A 361 1.20 -13.41 -2.75
C GLU A 361 1.00 -12.30 -3.80
N ASP A 362 1.42 -11.06 -3.51
CA ASP A 362 1.13 -9.89 -4.35
C ASP A 362 2.24 -9.61 -5.38
N GLY A 363 2.14 -10.24 -6.56
CA GLY A 363 3.08 -10.01 -7.70
C GLY A 363 2.79 -8.76 -8.56
N GLY A 364 1.59 -8.16 -8.46
CA GLY A 364 1.10 -7.16 -9.43
C GLY A 364 1.08 -5.69 -8.96
N ASP A 365 0.95 -5.42 -7.67
CA ASP A 365 0.84 -4.03 -7.18
C ASP A 365 2.21 -3.47 -6.75
N ARG A 366 2.81 -2.73 -7.68
CA ARG A 366 4.10 -2.07 -7.49
C ARG A 366 4.13 -1.17 -6.24
N ARG A 367 3.05 -0.41 -5.97
CA ARG A 367 3.05 0.56 -4.86
C ARG A 367 2.97 -0.16 -3.51
N LYS A 368 2.15 -1.20 -3.41
CA LYS A 368 2.11 -2.05 -2.21
C LYS A 368 3.48 -2.68 -1.93
N CYS A 369 4.10 -3.30 -2.93
CA CYS A 369 5.44 -3.90 -2.79
C CYS A 369 6.48 -2.89 -2.29
N GLU A 370 6.49 -1.68 -2.87
CA GLU A 370 7.40 -0.61 -2.44
C GLU A 370 7.18 -0.19 -0.99
N MET A 371 5.93 -0.13 -0.52
CA MET A 371 5.60 0.21 0.87
C MET A 371 5.93 -0.94 1.85
N MET A 372 5.61 -2.19 1.50
CA MET A 372 5.97 -3.35 2.32
C MET A 372 7.49 -3.44 2.52
N LEU A 373 8.28 -3.25 1.45
CA LEU A 373 9.74 -3.20 1.54
C LEU A 373 10.23 -1.99 2.34
N ALA A 374 9.52 -0.85 2.32
CA ALA A 374 9.87 0.31 3.13
C ALA A 374 9.67 0.06 4.62
N VAL A 375 8.57 -0.59 4.99
CA VAL A 375 8.31 -0.99 6.37
C VAL A 375 9.33 -2.02 6.82
N LEU A 376 9.61 -3.06 6.01
CA LEU A 376 10.66 -4.04 6.32
C LEU A 376 12.05 -3.39 6.47
N GLU A 377 12.39 -2.39 5.64
CA GLU A 377 13.65 -1.63 5.76
C GLU A 377 13.76 -0.98 7.15
N LEU A 378 12.68 -0.37 7.65
CA LEU A 378 12.66 0.28 8.97
C LEU A 378 12.73 -0.73 10.11
N LEU A 379 12.00 -1.85 10.01
CA LEU A 379 12.00 -2.91 11.03
C LEU A 379 13.38 -3.60 11.13
N CYS A 380 14.06 -3.85 10.01
CA CYS A 380 15.38 -4.49 9.98
C CYS A 380 16.53 -3.62 10.51
N GLN A 381 16.27 -2.35 10.84
CA GLN A 381 17.24 -1.52 11.58
C GLN A 381 17.44 -2.05 13.02
N ARG A 382 16.45 -2.76 13.56
CA ARG A 382 16.46 -3.39 14.88
C ARG A 382 16.92 -4.85 14.81
N ALA A 383 17.50 -5.36 15.89
CA ALA A 383 17.97 -6.75 15.93
C ALA A 383 16.80 -7.73 15.90
N GLU A 384 15.72 -7.40 16.59
CA GLU A 384 14.48 -8.18 16.66
C GLU A 384 13.87 -8.32 15.26
N GLY A 385 13.80 -7.24 14.49
CA GLY A 385 13.27 -7.27 13.12
C GLY A 385 14.11 -8.11 12.15
N ARG A 386 15.43 -8.12 12.31
CA ARG A 386 16.31 -9.01 11.53
C ARG A 386 16.14 -10.47 11.92
N SER A 387 16.02 -10.76 13.23
CA SER A 387 15.76 -12.11 13.72
C SER A 387 14.46 -12.64 13.13
N ALA A 388 13.37 -11.86 13.25
CA ALA A 388 12.06 -12.23 12.71
C ALA A 388 12.08 -12.46 11.19
N LEU A 389 12.86 -11.68 10.43
CA LEU A 389 13.01 -11.89 8.99
C LEU A 389 13.72 -13.22 8.68
N LEU A 390 14.77 -13.57 9.43
CA LEU A 390 15.53 -14.80 9.23
C LEU A 390 14.84 -16.05 9.81
N GLU A 391 13.99 -15.88 10.81
CA GLU A 391 13.14 -16.94 11.36
C GLU A 391 12.06 -17.37 10.36
N HIS A 392 11.62 -16.46 9.48
CA HIS A 392 10.67 -16.79 8.43
C HIS A 392 11.37 -17.51 7.26
N PRO A 393 10.92 -18.72 6.84
CA PRO A 393 11.64 -19.55 5.85
C PRO A 393 11.75 -18.92 4.46
N ALA A 394 10.86 -17.98 4.14
CA ALA A 394 10.89 -17.22 2.88
C ALA A 394 11.33 -15.75 3.06
N GLY A 395 11.92 -15.38 4.20
CA GLY A 395 12.27 -13.99 4.52
C GLY A 395 13.27 -13.39 3.53
N VAL A 396 14.44 -14.02 3.35
CA VAL A 396 15.44 -13.55 2.38
C VAL A 396 14.93 -13.73 0.95
N ALA A 397 14.26 -14.85 0.68
CA ALA A 397 13.72 -15.18 -0.64
C ALA A 397 12.73 -14.13 -1.14
N SER A 398 11.73 -13.74 -0.33
CA SER A 398 10.70 -12.76 -0.69
C SER A 398 11.30 -11.39 -1.02
N VAL A 399 12.27 -10.92 -0.24
CA VAL A 399 12.95 -9.65 -0.47
C VAL A 399 13.81 -9.71 -1.75
N ALA A 400 14.56 -10.80 -1.92
CA ALA A 400 15.40 -11.01 -3.10
C ALA A 400 14.57 -11.16 -4.37
N GLU A 401 13.38 -11.76 -4.30
CA GLU A 401 12.45 -11.93 -5.41
C GLU A 401 12.08 -10.57 -6.03
N LYS A 402 11.78 -9.57 -5.18
CA LYS A 402 11.34 -8.23 -5.61
C LYS A 402 12.46 -7.33 -6.13
N MET A 403 13.72 -7.74 -5.98
CA MET A 403 14.84 -7.04 -6.61
C MET A 403 14.77 -7.19 -8.13
N LEU A 404 14.89 -6.07 -8.85
CA LEU A 404 14.90 -5.95 -10.31
C LEU A 404 13.61 -6.39 -11.04
N SER A 405 12.61 -6.92 -10.32
CA SER A 405 11.34 -7.40 -10.89
C SER A 405 10.19 -6.40 -10.75
N VAL A 406 10.21 -5.53 -9.74
CA VAL A 406 9.09 -4.62 -9.44
C VAL A 406 9.36 -3.18 -9.88
N SER A 407 10.39 -2.55 -9.30
CA SER A 407 10.78 -1.16 -9.63
C SER A 407 12.20 -0.84 -9.14
N GLN A 408 12.74 0.29 -9.59
CA GLN A 408 14.02 0.80 -9.08
C GLN A 408 13.94 1.14 -7.59
N ALA A 409 12.81 1.66 -7.13
CA ALA A 409 12.61 2.01 -5.72
C ALA A 409 12.42 0.75 -4.85
N ALA A 410 11.75 -0.29 -5.34
CA ALA A 410 11.66 -1.58 -4.69
C ALA A 410 13.05 -2.24 -4.58
N THR A 411 13.83 -2.20 -5.67
CA THR A 411 15.21 -2.72 -5.68
C THR A 411 16.09 -2.00 -4.66
N ASP A 412 16.00 -0.66 -4.58
CA ASP A 412 16.74 0.11 -3.59
C ASP A 412 16.36 -0.28 -2.15
N ARG A 413 15.07 -0.39 -1.85
CA ARG A 413 14.59 -0.79 -0.51
C ARG A 413 15.00 -2.23 -0.17
N ALA A 414 14.87 -3.18 -1.11
CA ALA A 414 15.29 -4.56 -0.90
C ALA A 414 16.79 -4.67 -0.58
N VAL A 415 17.66 -3.92 -1.29
CA VAL A 415 19.09 -3.86 -0.95
C VAL A 415 19.32 -3.27 0.46
N ARG A 416 18.50 -2.30 0.87
CA ARG A 416 18.57 -1.71 2.22
C ARG A 416 18.03 -2.60 3.32
N VAL A 417 17.12 -3.53 3.02
CA VAL A 417 16.72 -4.61 3.93
C VAL A 417 17.85 -5.62 4.10
N LEU A 418 18.47 -6.05 3.00
CA LEU A 418 19.53 -7.08 3.02
C LEU A 418 20.86 -6.57 3.60
N LEU A 419 21.16 -5.27 3.53
CA LEU A 419 22.40 -4.70 4.06
C LEU A 419 22.59 -4.90 5.57
N PRO A 420 21.67 -4.52 6.46
CA PRO A 420 21.82 -4.76 7.90
C PRO A 420 21.77 -6.26 8.23
N VAL A 421 21.02 -7.07 7.48
CA VAL A 421 21.01 -8.54 7.63
C VAL A 421 22.40 -9.13 7.33
N SER A 422 22.99 -8.81 6.19
CA SER A 422 24.34 -9.26 5.82
C SER A 422 25.43 -8.71 6.74
N ARG A 423 25.29 -7.47 7.21
CA ARG A 423 26.28 -6.83 8.08
C ARG A 423 26.28 -7.35 9.51
N PHE A 424 25.10 -7.57 10.10
CA PHE A 424 24.96 -7.90 11.53
C PHE A 424 24.60 -9.37 11.79
N CYS A 425 24.07 -10.07 10.79
CA CYS A 425 23.68 -11.48 10.88
C CYS A 425 24.46 -12.35 9.88
N GLY A 426 25.59 -11.85 9.35
CA GLY A 426 26.37 -12.45 8.25
C GLY A 426 27.12 -13.76 8.56
N GLY A 427 26.54 -14.66 9.36
CA GLY A 427 27.04 -16.03 9.51
C GLY A 427 26.89 -16.85 8.22
N SER A 428 27.57 -18.01 8.15
CA SER A 428 27.60 -18.88 6.94
C SER A 428 26.19 -19.17 6.39
N GLY A 429 25.22 -19.42 7.27
CA GLY A 429 23.85 -19.75 6.89
C GLY A 429 23.13 -18.67 6.07
N VAL A 430 23.29 -17.39 6.42
CA VAL A 430 22.65 -16.28 5.69
C VAL A 430 23.27 -16.12 4.30
N VAL A 431 24.58 -16.34 4.17
CA VAL A 431 25.27 -16.25 2.87
C VAL A 431 24.84 -17.41 1.97
N GLU A 432 24.76 -18.62 2.52
CA GLU A 432 24.27 -19.81 1.83
C GLU A 432 22.83 -19.64 1.36
N GLU A 433 21.94 -19.12 2.21
CA GLU A 433 20.56 -18.82 1.84
C GLU A 433 20.48 -17.76 0.73
N MET A 434 21.22 -16.65 0.86
CA MET A 434 21.28 -15.61 -0.18
C MET A 434 21.80 -16.15 -1.52
N MET A 435 22.72 -17.12 -1.50
CA MET A 435 23.17 -17.82 -2.71
C MET A 435 22.07 -18.72 -3.26
N ALA A 436 21.41 -19.52 -2.42
CA ALA A 436 20.38 -20.48 -2.80
C ALA A 436 19.16 -19.79 -3.45
N VAL A 437 18.73 -18.65 -2.92
CA VAL A 437 17.58 -17.88 -3.45
C VAL A 437 17.95 -16.95 -4.61
N GLY A 438 19.22 -16.96 -5.05
CA GLY A 438 19.70 -16.14 -6.16
C GLY A 438 19.86 -14.64 -5.84
N ALA A 439 19.82 -14.24 -4.57
CA ALA A 439 20.00 -12.84 -4.14
C ALA A 439 21.37 -12.31 -4.56
N VAL A 440 22.42 -13.13 -4.43
CA VAL A 440 23.80 -12.78 -4.82
C VAL A 440 23.90 -12.42 -6.30
N ALA A 441 23.28 -13.21 -7.18
CA ALA A 441 23.27 -12.94 -8.63
C ALA A 441 22.56 -11.62 -8.95
N LYS A 442 21.41 -11.36 -8.30
CA LYS A 442 20.68 -10.09 -8.47
C LYS A 442 21.46 -8.90 -7.93
N LEU A 443 22.17 -9.03 -6.81
CA LEU A 443 23.07 -8.00 -6.29
C LEU A 443 24.21 -7.69 -7.27
N CYS A 444 24.78 -8.70 -7.93
CA CYS A 444 25.79 -8.49 -8.98
C CYS A 444 25.20 -7.67 -10.14
N MET A 445 24.00 -8.01 -10.60
CA MET A 445 23.30 -7.25 -11.65
C MET A 445 23.03 -5.81 -11.23
N VAL A 446 22.63 -5.57 -9.98
CA VAL A 446 22.50 -4.22 -9.43
C VAL A 446 23.83 -3.47 -9.52
N VAL A 447 24.94 -4.05 -9.05
CA VAL A 447 26.25 -3.37 -9.10
C VAL A 447 26.68 -3.02 -10.54
N GLN A 448 26.42 -3.92 -11.49
CA GLN A 448 26.85 -3.78 -12.89
C GLN A 448 25.98 -2.81 -13.69
N ALA A 449 24.66 -2.93 -13.58
CA ALA A 449 23.73 -2.28 -14.51
C ALA A 449 22.42 -1.77 -13.87
N GLY A 450 22.19 -1.99 -12.57
CA GLY A 450 20.92 -1.67 -11.91
C GLY A 450 20.98 -0.58 -10.83
N GLY A 451 19.91 0.19 -10.67
CA GLY A 451 19.73 1.07 -9.50
C GLY A 451 20.52 2.39 -9.49
N GLY A 452 20.16 3.24 -8.52
CA GLY A 452 20.86 4.51 -8.28
C GLY A 452 22.30 4.30 -7.76
N ARG A 453 23.14 5.35 -7.86
CA ARG A 453 24.55 5.30 -7.39
C ARG A 453 24.66 4.81 -5.94
N ARG A 454 23.76 5.26 -5.05
CA ARG A 454 23.72 4.87 -3.64
C ARG A 454 23.37 3.39 -3.45
N THR A 455 22.43 2.88 -4.23
CA THR A 455 22.02 1.47 -4.19
C THR A 455 23.16 0.54 -4.59
N ARG A 456 23.88 0.91 -5.66
CA ARG A 456 25.08 0.17 -6.11
C ARG A 456 26.17 0.13 -5.04
N GLU A 457 26.37 1.23 -4.32
CA GLU A 457 27.35 1.28 -3.25
C GLU A 457 26.96 0.39 -2.06
N LYS A 458 25.69 0.42 -1.64
CA LYS A 458 25.18 -0.50 -0.61
C LYS A 458 25.31 -1.96 -1.03
N ALA A 459 25.01 -2.29 -2.29
CA ALA A 459 25.20 -3.65 -2.80
C ALA A 459 26.68 -4.10 -2.75
N ARG A 460 27.64 -3.21 -3.04
CA ARG A 460 29.08 -3.51 -2.86
C ARG A 460 29.45 -3.76 -1.39
N GLN A 461 28.84 -3.04 -0.45
CA GLN A 461 29.07 -3.25 0.97
C GLN A 461 28.62 -4.64 1.42
N ILE A 462 27.50 -5.15 0.89
CA ILE A 462 27.02 -6.51 1.14
C ILE A 462 28.07 -7.55 0.70
N PHE A 463 28.66 -7.38 -0.49
CA PHE A 463 29.77 -8.26 -0.92
C PHE A 463 30.98 -8.16 0.02
N ALA A 464 31.35 -6.95 0.44
CA ALA A 464 32.49 -6.75 1.34
C ALA A 464 32.29 -7.41 2.72
N THR A 465 31.05 -7.46 3.24
CA THR A 465 30.76 -8.17 4.49
C THR A 465 30.82 -9.68 4.31
N HIS A 466 30.35 -10.21 3.18
CA HIS A 466 30.39 -11.65 2.92
C HIS A 466 31.79 -12.18 2.57
N ILE A 467 32.64 -11.39 1.89
CA ILE A 467 34.04 -11.75 1.61
C ILE A 467 34.85 -11.88 2.91
N LYS A 468 34.55 -11.09 3.94
CA LYS A 468 35.20 -11.19 5.26
C LYS A 468 34.68 -12.37 6.10
N GLY A 469 33.47 -12.84 5.84
CA GLY A 469 32.84 -13.97 6.52
C GLY A 469 33.07 -15.33 5.86
N LEU A 470 33.54 -15.34 4.60
CA LEU A 470 34.01 -16.56 3.94
C LEU A 470 35.26 -17.06 4.70
N PRO A 471 35.28 -18.29 5.22
CA PRO A 471 36.51 -18.86 5.71
C PRO A 471 37.52 -18.78 4.57
N ASN A 472 38.69 -18.20 4.83
CA ASN A 472 39.75 -18.10 3.84
C ASN A 472 39.89 -19.46 3.16
N GLN A 473 39.93 -19.50 1.82
CA GLN A 473 40.19 -20.75 1.10
C GLN A 473 41.48 -21.44 1.62
N ALA A 474 42.41 -20.64 2.14
CA ALA A 474 43.60 -21.11 2.86
C ALA A 474 43.30 -21.90 4.15
N ASP A 475 42.25 -21.57 4.90
CA ASP A 475 41.85 -22.28 6.13
C ASP A 475 41.12 -23.60 5.84
N LEU A 476 40.34 -23.66 4.75
CA LEU A 476 39.78 -24.93 4.27
C LEU A 476 40.87 -25.84 3.68
N GLN A 477 41.87 -25.28 3.00
CA GLN A 477 43.01 -26.06 2.52
C GLN A 477 43.93 -26.51 3.65
N ARG A 478 44.15 -25.70 4.71
CA ARG A 478 44.87 -26.11 5.92
C ARG A 478 44.17 -27.24 6.67
N LYS A 479 42.84 -27.18 6.83
CA LYS A 479 42.06 -28.26 7.46
C LYS A 479 42.00 -29.54 6.62
N LYS A 480 42.07 -29.43 5.28
CA LYS A 480 42.22 -30.59 4.39
C LYS A 480 43.62 -31.19 4.49
N HIS A 481 44.68 -30.37 4.48
CA HIS A 481 46.05 -30.84 4.64
C HIS A 481 46.37 -31.40 6.03
N SER A 482 45.74 -30.91 7.10
CA SER A 482 45.93 -31.47 8.45
C SER A 482 45.19 -32.79 8.66
N LYS A 483 44.13 -33.06 7.91
CA LYS A 483 43.44 -34.37 7.93
C LYS A 483 44.22 -35.42 7.12
N THR A 484 44.73 -35.07 5.93
CA THR A 484 45.53 -36.00 5.13
C THR A 484 46.86 -36.36 5.79
N HIS A 485 47.52 -35.44 6.51
CA HIS A 485 48.74 -35.78 7.26
C HIS A 485 48.52 -36.50 8.59
N GLY A 486 47.28 -36.57 9.09
CA GLY A 486 46.93 -37.31 10.30
C GLY A 486 46.63 -38.80 10.04
N GLU A 487 46.13 -39.12 8.84
CA GLU A 487 45.77 -40.50 8.45
C GLU A 487 47.00 -41.28 7.96
N ASP A 488 47.94 -40.66 7.25
CA ASP A 488 49.16 -41.33 6.76
C ASP A 488 50.14 -41.76 7.87
N ARG A 489 50.03 -41.21 9.09
CA ARG A 489 50.86 -41.61 10.24
C ARG A 489 50.28 -42.74 11.09
N GLN A 490 49.03 -43.14 10.86
CA GLN A 490 48.41 -44.26 11.58
C GLN A 490 48.45 -45.59 10.80
N GLU A 491 48.70 -45.57 9.49
CA GLU A 491 48.77 -46.80 8.67
C GLU A 491 50.14 -47.48 8.63
N GLU A 492 51.24 -46.78 8.97
CA GLU A 492 52.60 -47.35 8.88
C GLU A 492 53.06 -48.10 10.15
N ALA A 493 52.22 -48.18 11.20
CA ALA A 493 52.55 -48.86 12.47
C ALA A 493 51.97 -50.28 12.61
N ALA A 494 51.29 -50.81 11.60
CA ALA A 494 50.52 -52.07 11.69
C ALA A 494 51.02 -53.20 10.76
N ALA A 495 52.34 -53.39 10.63
CA ALA A 495 52.91 -54.54 9.91
C ALA A 495 54.14 -55.11 10.62
N ALA A 496 53.91 -55.90 11.67
CA ALA A 496 54.89 -56.85 12.21
C ALA A 496 54.22 -58.24 12.32
N PRO A 497 54.85 -59.33 11.85
CA PRO A 497 54.22 -60.65 11.78
C PRO A 497 54.13 -61.34 13.16
N PRO A 498 53.16 -62.25 13.37
CA PRO A 498 52.96 -62.90 14.67
C PRO A 498 54.01 -63.99 14.93
N ALA A 499 54.65 -63.93 16.10
CA ALA A 499 55.52 -64.98 16.60
C ALA A 499 54.71 -66.13 17.22
N LEU A 500 55.07 -67.35 16.85
CA LEU A 500 54.58 -68.62 17.37
C LEU A 500 54.86 -68.74 18.88
N ALA A 501 53.82 -69.01 19.68
CA ALA A 501 53.95 -69.39 21.08
C ALA A 501 53.81 -70.91 21.23
N PHE A 502 54.88 -71.57 21.65
CA PHE A 502 54.84 -72.91 22.25
C PHE A 502 54.74 -72.77 23.78
N PRO A 503 53.95 -73.61 24.47
CA PRO A 503 53.84 -73.57 25.92
C PRO A 503 54.88 -74.50 26.56
N LEU A 504 55.44 -74.09 27.70
CA LEU A 504 56.00 -75.04 28.66
C LEU A 504 55.52 -74.69 30.09
N PRO A 505 55.37 -75.71 30.95
CA PRO A 505 54.62 -75.61 32.20
C PRO A 505 55.50 -75.37 33.44
N ASN A 506 54.78 -75.03 34.52
CA ASN A 506 55.14 -74.82 35.93
C ASN A 506 55.63 -73.43 36.31
#